data_AF-A0A6S7LND3-F1
#
_entry.id   AF-A0A6S7LND3-F1
#
_cell.length_a   1.000
_cell.length_b   1.000
_cell.length_c   1.000
_cell.angle_alpha   90.00
_cell.angle_beta   90.00
_cell.angle_gamma   90.00
#
_symmetry.space_group_name_H-M   'P 1'
#
loop_
_entity.id
_entity.type
_entity.pdbx_description
1 polymer ?
#
loop_
_entity_poly.entity_id
_entity_poly.type
_entity_poly.pdbx_seq_one_letter_code
_entity_poly.pdbx_strand_id
1 'polypeptide(L)'
;MERRDKPQSIIGTDERQSSKSYARSITVTFPGEDRIEIGPEDLYAPPEFTQNGSEDHDYGLILLPGPGNCDEGFGWSTILADSDLNNRVVTVCGYPADKPDRTMWITGRKICRFTANKIFYETDTVGGESGSPAYTWYNGYWTVLGVHGYGAMRDGTNSAPRFTVQMITRFLQRMNCLDPKSLMSVQFPNVYIRCDGRGVVEPQAAGAACAGTGNCQYTPPSRWESYYIIPVEMRPSSAQEFVHTVALENAEFRNVYIRLDGAGMNSSQGPGGGVVNCQASVSAYESFVVQDVQNGSMSFRSVQFRNCYIRMDGRGVTYPVGPGGGTVNCQYYDNFRDVSSWESFLVQDLVSTN
;
A
#
# COMPACT_ATOMS: atom_id res chain seq x y z
N MET A 1 -62.29 -3.35 -14.97
CA MET A 1 -62.55 -3.32 -16.44
C MET A 1 -61.45 -2.46 -17.01
N GLU A 2 -60.50 -2.87 -17.85
CA GLU A 2 -60.10 -4.05 -18.65
C GLU A 2 -58.55 -3.90 -18.77
N ARG A 3 -57.64 -4.85 -18.42
CA ARG A 3 -57.11 -6.04 -19.15
C ARG A 3 -57.00 -5.83 -20.68
N ARG A 4 -55.94 -6.14 -21.43
CA ARG A 4 -54.67 -6.91 -21.36
C ARG A 4 -53.86 -6.46 -22.62
N ASP A 5 -52.53 -6.54 -22.71
CA ASP A 5 -51.77 -7.75 -23.10
C ASP A 5 -50.24 -7.54 -22.97
N LYS A 6 -49.52 -8.62 -22.63
CA LYS A 6 -48.11 -8.86 -22.99
C LYS A 6 -48.09 -9.59 -24.35
N PRO A 7 -47.04 -9.44 -25.19
CA PRO A 7 -46.07 -10.53 -25.33
C PRO A 7 -44.61 -10.03 -25.60
N GLN A 8 -43.61 -10.63 -24.96
CA GLN A 8 -42.63 -11.62 -25.47
C GLN A 8 -41.40 -11.08 -26.24
N SER A 9 -40.25 -11.54 -25.75
CA SER A 9 -38.96 -11.84 -26.40
C SER A 9 -38.69 -11.36 -27.83
N ILE A 10 -37.58 -10.63 -27.99
CA ILE A 10 -36.74 -10.71 -29.19
C ILE A 10 -35.44 -11.39 -28.78
N ILE A 11 -35.29 -12.64 -29.23
CA ILE A 11 -33.98 -13.25 -29.46
C ILE A 11 -33.43 -12.53 -30.70
N GLY A 12 -32.43 -11.69 -30.48
CA GLY A 12 -31.56 -11.14 -31.52
C GLY A 12 -30.16 -11.66 -31.25
N THR A 13 -29.74 -12.66 -32.01
CA THR A 13 -28.34 -13.06 -32.13
C THR A 13 -27.57 -11.91 -32.79
N ASP A 14 -26.81 -11.16 -32.00
CA ASP A 14 -25.64 -10.45 -32.49
C ASP A 14 -24.73 -10.24 -31.27
N GLU A 15 -23.62 -10.96 -31.22
CA GLU A 15 -22.50 -10.68 -30.30
C GLU A 15 -21.93 -9.30 -30.65
N ARG A 16 -22.61 -8.23 -30.24
CA ARG A 16 -22.00 -6.91 -30.16
C ARG A 16 -21.62 -6.69 -28.72
N GLN A 17 -20.34 -6.92 -28.44
CA GLN A 17 -19.63 -6.17 -27.41
C GLN A 17 -20.05 -4.71 -27.52
N SER A 18 -20.94 -4.24 -26.62
CA SER A 18 -21.10 -2.81 -26.45
C SER A 18 -19.75 -2.31 -25.99
N SER A 19 -19.06 -1.48 -26.80
CA SER A 19 -17.84 -0.83 -26.35
C SER A 19 -18.23 0.01 -25.14
N LYS A 20 -17.94 -0.46 -23.92
CA LYS A 20 -18.09 0.34 -22.71
C LYS A 20 -17.17 1.54 -22.88
N SER A 21 -17.73 2.73 -23.13
CA SER A 21 -16.95 3.96 -23.18
C SER A 21 -16.82 4.50 -21.77
N TYR A 22 -15.59 4.69 -21.29
CA TYR A 22 -15.33 5.32 -20.00
C TYR A 22 -15.60 6.83 -20.06
N ALA A 23 -15.94 7.41 -18.91
CA ALA A 23 -16.09 8.85 -18.77
C ALA A 23 -14.78 9.56 -19.14
N ARG A 24 -14.90 10.69 -19.85
CA ARG A 24 -13.75 11.54 -20.23
C ARG A 24 -13.62 12.79 -19.37
N SER A 25 -14.61 13.07 -18.54
CA SER A 25 -14.58 14.12 -17.54
C SER A 25 -15.53 13.78 -16.39
N ILE A 26 -15.25 14.33 -15.21
CA ILE A 26 -16.12 14.22 -14.03
C ILE A 26 -16.28 15.62 -13.44
N THR A 27 -17.52 15.99 -13.12
CA THR A 27 -17.80 17.19 -12.32
C THR A 27 -17.84 16.80 -10.84
N VAL A 28 -16.97 17.41 -10.05
CA VAL A 28 -16.93 17.25 -8.58
C VAL A 28 -17.55 18.48 -7.93
N THR A 29 -18.37 18.27 -6.89
CA THR A 29 -19.01 19.35 -6.14
C THR A 29 -18.89 19.11 -4.66
N PHE A 30 -18.37 20.09 -3.92
CA PHE A 30 -18.43 20.10 -2.46
C PHE A 30 -19.63 20.93 -1.98
N PRO A 31 -20.27 20.57 -0.85
CA PRO A 31 -21.38 21.36 -0.31
C PRO A 31 -20.99 22.83 -0.09
N GLY A 32 -21.67 23.74 -0.79
CA GLY A 32 -21.42 25.18 -0.67
C GLY A 32 -20.24 25.72 -1.49
N GLU A 33 -19.57 24.89 -2.30
CA GLU A 33 -18.47 25.30 -3.16
C GLU A 33 -18.82 25.24 -4.65
N ASP A 34 -18.01 25.91 -5.47
CA ASP A 34 -18.12 25.86 -6.91
C ASP A 34 -17.82 24.47 -7.47
N ARG A 35 -18.36 24.19 -8.66
CA ARG A 35 -18.13 22.92 -9.35
C ARG A 35 -16.72 22.88 -9.91
N ILE A 36 -16.07 21.73 -9.79
CA ILE A 36 -14.75 21.47 -10.33
C ILE A 36 -14.90 20.47 -11.48
N GLU A 37 -14.46 20.86 -12.67
CA GLU A 37 -14.39 19.96 -13.83
C GLU A 37 -13.03 19.27 -13.86
N ILE A 38 -13.04 17.94 -13.84
CA ILE A 38 -11.84 17.10 -13.86
C ILE A 38 -11.70 16.46 -15.23
N GLY A 39 -10.55 16.73 -15.88
CA GLY A 39 -10.19 16.22 -17.19
C GLY A 39 -9.64 14.79 -17.16
N PRO A 40 -9.47 14.14 -18.33
CA PRO A 40 -9.06 12.75 -18.42
C PRO A 40 -7.63 12.49 -17.89
N GLU A 41 -6.75 13.49 -17.90
CA GLU A 41 -5.41 13.43 -17.31
C GLU A 41 -5.41 13.24 -15.78
N ASP A 42 -6.47 13.71 -15.12
CA ASP A 42 -6.65 13.67 -13.66
C ASP A 42 -7.57 12.53 -13.20
N LEU A 43 -7.99 11.68 -14.16
CA LEU A 43 -8.78 10.48 -13.92
C LEU A 43 -7.92 9.24 -14.15
N TYR A 44 -7.95 8.32 -13.20
CA TYR A 44 -7.28 7.04 -13.33
C TYR A 44 -8.18 5.88 -12.92
N ALA A 45 -8.18 4.85 -13.77
CA ALA A 45 -8.66 3.52 -13.44
C ALA A 45 -7.62 2.48 -13.88
N PRO A 46 -7.47 1.37 -13.15
CA PRO A 46 -6.53 0.31 -13.50
C PRO A 46 -6.77 -0.29 -14.91
N PRO A 47 -5.70 -0.63 -15.65
CA PRO A 47 -5.80 -1.38 -16.90
C PRO A 47 -6.57 -2.70 -16.74
N GLU A 48 -6.38 -3.40 -15.63
CA GLU A 48 -7.07 -4.66 -15.35
C GLU A 48 -8.59 -4.50 -15.31
N PHE A 49 -9.06 -3.37 -14.78
CA PHE A 49 -10.48 -3.05 -14.78
C PHE A 49 -10.95 -2.54 -16.15
N THR A 50 -10.21 -1.59 -16.73
CA THR A 50 -10.62 -0.93 -17.97
C THR A 50 -10.58 -1.83 -19.21
N GLN A 51 -9.71 -2.83 -19.22
CA GLN A 51 -9.54 -3.75 -20.36
C GLN A 51 -10.28 -5.05 -20.14
N ASN A 52 -10.28 -5.58 -18.91
CA ASN A 52 -10.75 -6.94 -18.62
C ASN A 52 -11.95 -6.98 -17.66
N GLY A 53 -12.38 -5.84 -17.11
CA GLY A 53 -13.45 -5.79 -16.11
C GLY A 53 -13.10 -6.52 -14.81
N SER A 54 -11.81 -6.59 -14.45
CA SER A 54 -11.36 -7.27 -13.23
C SER A 54 -11.92 -6.59 -11.98
N GLU A 55 -12.87 -7.24 -11.30
CA GLU A 55 -13.45 -6.71 -10.06
C GLU A 55 -12.43 -6.55 -8.92
N ASP A 56 -11.31 -7.29 -8.93
CA ASP A 56 -10.19 -7.11 -7.99
C ASP A 56 -9.52 -5.74 -8.11
N HIS A 57 -9.75 -5.04 -9.23
CA HIS A 57 -9.13 -3.77 -9.58
C HIS A 57 -10.17 -2.68 -9.85
N ASP A 58 -11.41 -2.87 -9.39
CA ASP A 58 -12.47 -1.88 -9.53
C ASP A 58 -12.35 -0.75 -8.50
N TYR A 59 -11.34 0.08 -8.73
CA TYR A 59 -11.05 1.28 -7.97
C TYR A 59 -10.56 2.36 -8.95
N GLY A 60 -10.56 3.61 -8.52
CA GLY A 60 -10.07 4.71 -9.34
C GLY A 60 -9.56 5.87 -8.50
N LEU A 61 -8.87 6.79 -9.16
CA LEU A 61 -8.40 8.05 -8.58
C LEU A 61 -9.01 9.21 -9.37
N ILE A 62 -9.48 10.20 -8.64
CA ILE A 62 -9.89 11.50 -9.16
C ILE A 62 -8.97 12.52 -8.50
N LEU A 63 -8.04 13.08 -9.26
CA LEU A 63 -7.14 14.12 -8.79
C LEU A 63 -7.87 15.45 -8.82
N LEU A 64 -7.85 16.17 -7.70
CA LEU A 64 -8.46 17.50 -7.58
C LEU A 64 -7.37 18.57 -7.64
N PRO A 65 -7.64 19.74 -8.28
CA PRO A 65 -6.68 20.82 -8.33
C PRO A 65 -6.50 21.50 -6.96
N GLY A 66 -5.28 21.97 -6.69
CA GLY A 66 -4.93 22.68 -5.46
C GLY A 66 -4.57 21.76 -4.29
N PRO A 67 -4.29 22.30 -3.09
CA PRO A 67 -3.93 21.51 -1.91
C PRO A 67 -5.07 20.60 -1.42
N GLY A 68 -6.27 20.70 -2.02
CA GLY A 68 -7.48 20.02 -1.60
C GLY A 68 -8.06 20.64 -0.33
N ASN A 69 -9.37 20.88 -0.29
CA ASN A 69 -10.08 21.19 0.96
C ASN A 69 -10.30 19.90 1.80
N CYS A 70 -9.35 18.95 1.77
CA CYS A 70 -9.53 17.58 2.25
C CYS A 70 -8.65 17.20 3.45
N ASP A 71 -8.10 18.19 4.17
CA ASP A 71 -7.35 17.99 5.43
C ASP A 71 -8.15 17.20 6.49
N GLU A 72 -9.46 17.04 6.30
CA GLU A 72 -10.41 16.30 7.14
C GLU A 72 -11.08 15.08 6.46
N GLY A 73 -10.60 14.65 5.29
CA GLY A 73 -11.11 13.44 4.63
C GLY A 73 -10.92 12.16 5.46
N PHE A 74 -11.24 10.98 4.91
CA PHE A 74 -10.70 9.71 5.45
C PHE A 74 -9.18 9.75 5.28
N GLY A 75 -8.49 10.48 6.15
CA GLY A 75 -7.08 10.82 5.98
C GLY A 75 -6.19 9.58 5.95
N TRP A 76 -6.70 8.41 6.32
CA TRP A 76 -5.88 7.33 6.86
C TRP A 76 -6.40 5.97 6.50
N SER A 77 -5.46 5.17 6.04
CA SER A 77 -5.69 3.85 5.52
C SER A 77 -4.54 2.94 5.88
N THR A 78 -4.80 1.66 5.89
CA THR A 78 -3.77 0.67 6.17
C THR A 78 -4.04 -0.59 5.38
N ILE A 79 -2.96 -1.25 5.00
CA ILE A 79 -3.01 -2.61 4.51
C ILE A 79 -3.01 -3.51 5.74
N LEU A 80 -4.20 -3.87 6.21
CA LEU A 80 -4.34 -4.81 7.33
C LEU A 80 -3.85 -6.20 6.93
N ALA A 81 -3.26 -6.92 7.88
CA ALA A 81 -2.96 -8.34 7.74
C ALA A 81 -4.24 -9.16 7.71
N ASP A 82 -4.22 -10.30 7.04
CA ASP A 82 -5.37 -11.20 6.91
C ASP A 82 -5.91 -11.68 8.27
N SER A 83 -5.04 -11.89 9.26
CA SER A 83 -5.42 -12.22 10.62
C SER A 83 -6.29 -11.15 11.28
N ASP A 84 -6.08 -9.88 10.92
CA ASP A 84 -6.84 -8.77 11.46
C ASP A 84 -8.18 -8.56 10.72
N LEU A 85 -8.37 -9.14 9.53
CA LEU A 85 -9.62 -9.03 8.78
C LEU A 85 -10.70 -10.00 9.26
N ASN A 86 -10.31 -11.11 9.88
CA ASN A 86 -11.24 -12.16 10.26
C ASN A 86 -12.31 -11.65 11.26
N ASN A 87 -13.59 -11.78 10.90
CA ASN A 87 -14.73 -11.28 11.68
C ASN A 87 -14.71 -9.78 12.02
N ARG A 88 -13.85 -8.99 11.35
CA ARG A 88 -13.75 -7.56 11.56
C ARG A 88 -15.03 -6.88 11.09
N VAL A 89 -15.59 -6.01 11.90
CA VAL A 89 -16.72 -5.16 11.47
C VAL A 89 -16.19 -4.09 10.53
N VAL A 90 -16.78 -4.01 9.35
CA VAL A 90 -16.57 -2.93 8.40
C VAL A 90 -17.86 -2.15 8.22
N THR A 91 -17.71 -0.84 8.10
CA THR A 91 -18.77 0.11 7.78
C THR A 91 -18.57 0.61 6.37
N VAL A 92 -19.66 0.76 5.63
CA VAL A 92 -19.72 1.43 4.34
C VAL A 92 -20.54 2.70 4.54
N CYS A 93 -20.07 3.82 3.98
CA CYS A 93 -20.72 5.12 4.07
C CYS A 93 -20.88 5.70 2.67
N GLY A 94 -22.12 5.82 2.18
CA GLY A 94 -22.41 6.14 0.78
C GLY A 94 -23.74 6.85 0.55
N TYR A 95 -24.14 6.95 -0.72
CA TYR A 95 -25.37 7.60 -1.17
C TYR A 95 -26.31 6.58 -1.84
N PRO A 96 -26.95 5.68 -1.07
CA PRO A 96 -27.81 4.63 -1.62
C PRO A 96 -29.04 5.21 -2.33
N ALA A 97 -29.40 4.63 -3.49
CA ALA A 97 -30.52 5.12 -4.31
C ALA A 97 -31.91 4.85 -3.73
N ASP A 98 -32.03 4.02 -2.69
CA ASP A 98 -33.29 3.75 -1.99
C ASP A 98 -33.57 4.72 -0.82
N LYS A 99 -32.69 5.73 -0.64
CA LYS A 99 -32.82 6.80 0.35
C LYS A 99 -33.08 8.14 -0.35
N PRO A 100 -33.47 9.20 0.39
CA PRO A 100 -33.67 10.52 -0.21
C PRO A 100 -32.44 10.98 -1.00
N ASP A 101 -32.66 11.64 -2.13
CA ASP A 101 -31.59 12.08 -3.02
C ASP A 101 -30.53 12.89 -2.26
N ARG A 102 -29.25 12.64 -2.58
CA ARG A 102 -28.08 13.31 -1.97
C ARG A 102 -27.98 13.20 -0.44
N THR A 103 -28.53 12.14 0.15
CA THR A 103 -28.34 11.87 1.59
C THR A 103 -27.33 10.75 1.80
N MET A 104 -26.45 10.94 2.78
CA MET A 104 -25.41 9.98 3.14
C MET A 104 -25.93 9.01 4.20
N TRP A 105 -25.64 7.73 4.03
CA TRP A 105 -26.06 6.66 4.95
C TRP A 105 -24.91 5.72 5.26
N ILE A 106 -24.98 5.10 6.43
CA ILE A 106 -24.00 4.14 6.91
C ILE A 106 -24.64 2.78 7.14
N THR A 107 -23.92 1.72 6.78
CA THR A 107 -24.27 0.33 7.10
C THR A 107 -23.01 -0.41 7.50
N GLY A 108 -23.09 -1.34 8.45
CA GLY A 108 -21.90 -2.01 8.95
C GLY A 108 -22.13 -3.45 9.37
N ARG A 109 -21.32 -4.36 8.82
CA ARG A 109 -21.39 -5.81 9.05
C ARG A 109 -19.99 -6.42 9.05
N LYS A 110 -19.88 -7.67 9.46
CA LYS A 110 -18.60 -8.36 9.55
C LYS A 110 -18.08 -8.72 8.16
N ILE A 111 -16.77 -8.66 7.99
CA ILE A 111 -16.07 -9.35 6.91
C ILE A 111 -16.28 -10.85 7.10
N CYS A 112 -16.87 -11.50 6.11
CA CYS A 112 -17.14 -12.94 6.10
C CYS A 112 -16.11 -13.72 5.29
N ARG A 113 -15.42 -13.06 4.35
CA ARG A 113 -14.37 -13.65 3.51
C ARG A 113 -13.43 -12.56 3.01
N PHE A 114 -12.20 -12.93 2.66
CA PHE A 114 -11.24 -12.06 2.00
C PHE A 114 -10.32 -12.85 1.07
N THR A 115 -9.69 -12.14 0.14
CA THR A 115 -8.59 -12.60 -0.71
C THR A 115 -7.42 -11.61 -0.57
N ALA A 116 -6.35 -11.82 -1.34
CA ALA A 116 -5.26 -10.86 -1.43
C ALA A 116 -5.72 -9.46 -1.90
N ASN A 117 -6.78 -9.38 -2.73
CA ASN A 117 -7.21 -8.15 -3.37
C ASN A 117 -8.61 -7.66 -2.95
N LYS A 118 -9.42 -8.48 -2.27
CA LYS A 118 -10.80 -8.12 -1.93
C LYS A 118 -11.18 -8.51 -0.51
N ILE A 119 -12.06 -7.71 0.09
CA ILE A 119 -12.82 -8.06 1.29
C ILE A 119 -14.30 -8.25 0.94
N PHE A 120 -14.97 -9.18 1.61
CA PHE A 120 -16.37 -9.53 1.39
C PHE A 120 -17.14 -9.43 2.70
N TYR A 121 -18.33 -8.84 2.66
CA TYR A 121 -19.14 -8.55 3.84
C TYR A 121 -20.64 -8.62 3.53
N GLU A 122 -21.42 -9.01 4.53
CA GLU A 122 -22.87 -9.21 4.43
C GLU A 122 -23.64 -7.94 4.79
N THR A 123 -23.46 -6.84 4.04
CA THR A 123 -24.23 -5.58 4.24
C THR A 123 -25.47 -5.53 3.35
N ASP A 124 -26.53 -4.87 3.81
CA ASP A 124 -27.63 -4.50 2.91
C ASP A 124 -27.17 -3.28 2.10
N THR A 125 -26.71 -3.48 0.86
CA THR A 125 -26.42 -2.38 -0.07
C THR A 125 -27.39 -2.40 -1.23
N VAL A 126 -27.65 -1.23 -1.77
CA VAL A 126 -28.42 -1.04 -3.00
C VAL A 126 -27.58 -0.23 -4.00
N GLY A 127 -28.01 -0.19 -5.27
CA GLY A 127 -27.35 0.66 -6.26
C GLY A 127 -27.21 2.10 -5.76
N GLY A 128 -26.06 2.73 -6.02
CA GLY A 128 -25.72 4.07 -5.54
C GLY A 128 -24.59 4.12 -4.51
N GLU A 129 -24.19 2.99 -3.92
CA GLU A 129 -23.10 2.94 -2.93
C GLU A 129 -21.72 2.62 -3.54
N SER A 130 -21.61 2.35 -4.84
CA SER A 130 -20.31 2.15 -5.53
C SER A 130 -19.39 3.37 -5.35
N GLY A 131 -18.12 3.11 -5.03
CA GLY A 131 -17.13 4.14 -4.70
C GLY A 131 -17.07 4.51 -3.22
N SER A 132 -18.00 4.02 -2.39
CA SER A 132 -18.02 4.31 -0.95
C SER A 132 -16.84 3.66 -0.22
N PRO A 133 -16.23 4.31 0.78
CA PRO A 133 -15.19 3.69 1.59
C PRO A 133 -15.75 2.52 2.40
N ALA A 134 -15.03 1.39 2.42
CA ALA A 134 -15.21 0.33 3.40
C ALA A 134 -14.16 0.52 4.51
N TYR A 135 -14.59 0.83 5.73
CA TYR A 135 -13.71 1.27 6.81
C TYR A 135 -14.02 0.62 8.16
N THR A 136 -13.05 0.59 9.07
CA THR A 136 -13.13 -0.04 10.40
C THR A 136 -12.54 0.90 11.46
N TRP A 137 -12.83 0.65 12.74
CA TRP A 137 -11.99 1.15 13.83
C TRP A 137 -10.69 0.32 13.93
N TYR A 138 -9.53 0.97 13.89
CA TYR A 138 -8.21 0.35 14.02
C TYR A 138 -7.21 1.33 14.64
N ASN A 139 -6.42 0.87 15.62
CA ASN A 139 -5.40 1.67 16.32
C ASN A 139 -5.87 3.06 16.80
N GLY A 140 -7.13 3.18 17.21
CA GLY A 140 -7.69 4.44 17.73
C GLY A 140 -8.24 5.39 16.65
N TYR A 141 -8.29 4.96 15.40
CA TYR A 141 -8.74 5.78 14.27
C TYR A 141 -9.74 5.02 13.40
N TRP A 142 -10.57 5.78 12.68
CA TRP A 142 -11.32 5.23 11.54
C TRP A 142 -10.37 5.04 10.37
N THR A 143 -10.35 3.84 9.81
CA THR A 143 -9.34 3.43 8.82
C THR A 143 -10.01 2.77 7.63
N VAL A 144 -9.78 3.32 6.43
CA VAL A 144 -10.28 2.76 5.18
C VAL A 144 -9.46 1.52 4.83
N LEU A 145 -10.17 0.44 4.49
CA LEU A 145 -9.60 -0.83 4.07
C LEU A 145 -9.74 -1.07 2.57
N GLY A 146 -10.68 -0.37 1.92
CA GLY A 146 -10.98 -0.58 0.50
C GLY A 146 -12.12 0.31 -0.01
N VAL A 147 -12.46 0.13 -1.28
CA VAL A 147 -13.51 0.88 -1.98
C VAL A 147 -14.66 -0.08 -2.31
N HIS A 148 -15.85 0.17 -1.80
CA HIS A 148 -17.04 -0.63 -2.12
C HIS A 148 -17.33 -0.56 -3.62
N GLY A 149 -17.42 -1.72 -4.27
CA GLY A 149 -17.69 -1.80 -5.71
C GLY A 149 -18.96 -2.58 -6.04
N TYR A 150 -19.20 -3.68 -5.33
CA TYR A 150 -20.20 -4.67 -5.72
C TYR A 150 -21.08 -5.10 -4.55
N GLY A 151 -22.38 -5.23 -4.81
CA GLY A 151 -23.33 -5.88 -3.93
C GLY A 151 -23.97 -7.12 -4.57
N ALA A 152 -24.63 -7.94 -3.76
CA ALA A 152 -25.40 -9.11 -4.19
C ALA A 152 -24.64 -10.04 -5.15
N MET A 153 -23.40 -10.39 -4.80
CA MET A 153 -22.68 -11.49 -5.44
C MET A 153 -23.50 -12.78 -5.39
N ARG A 154 -23.09 -13.82 -6.14
CA ARG A 154 -23.83 -15.10 -6.21
C ARG A 154 -24.08 -15.74 -4.83
N ASP A 155 -23.28 -15.40 -3.83
CA ASP A 155 -23.37 -15.85 -2.44
C ASP A 155 -24.10 -14.87 -1.51
N GLY A 156 -24.70 -13.79 -2.04
CA GLY A 156 -25.40 -12.76 -1.29
C GLY A 156 -24.49 -11.73 -0.62
N THR A 157 -23.17 -11.78 -0.86
CA THR A 157 -22.21 -10.87 -0.24
C THR A 157 -21.97 -9.62 -1.07
N ASN A 158 -21.43 -8.61 -0.40
CA ASN A 158 -20.87 -7.41 -1.00
C ASN A 158 -19.37 -7.51 -1.02
N SER A 159 -18.70 -6.69 -1.82
CA SER A 159 -17.25 -6.67 -1.86
C SER A 159 -16.66 -5.31 -2.17
N ALA A 160 -15.43 -5.14 -1.69
CA ALA A 160 -14.57 -4.02 -1.99
C ALA A 160 -13.18 -4.54 -2.38
N PRO A 161 -12.57 -4.04 -3.48
CA PRO A 161 -11.12 -4.06 -3.61
C PRO A 161 -10.51 -3.47 -2.35
N ARG A 162 -9.68 -4.26 -1.66
CA ARG A 162 -8.96 -3.83 -0.48
C ARG A 162 -7.68 -3.13 -0.89
N PHE A 163 -7.17 -2.26 -0.03
CA PHE A 163 -5.90 -1.60 -0.27
C PHE A 163 -4.77 -2.62 -0.31
N THR A 164 -3.98 -2.52 -1.37
CA THR A 164 -2.78 -3.32 -1.61
C THR A 164 -1.62 -2.37 -1.88
N VAL A 165 -0.39 -2.86 -1.71
CA VAL A 165 0.80 -2.05 -2.02
C VAL A 165 0.80 -1.64 -3.48
N GLN A 166 0.37 -2.52 -4.40
CA GLN A 166 0.24 -2.18 -5.81
C GLN A 166 -0.72 -1.01 -6.05
N MET A 167 -1.88 -1.01 -5.36
CA MET A 167 -2.86 0.08 -5.44
C MET A 167 -2.25 1.41 -4.96
N ILE A 168 -1.61 1.40 -3.79
CA ILE A 168 -0.96 2.60 -3.22
C ILE A 168 0.16 3.10 -4.13
N THR A 169 1.03 2.22 -4.60
CA THR A 169 2.13 2.57 -5.52
C THR A 169 1.61 3.22 -6.80
N ARG A 170 0.49 2.72 -7.36
CA ARG A 170 -0.15 3.35 -8.53
C ARG A 170 -0.67 4.75 -8.21
N PHE A 171 -1.28 4.94 -7.04
CA PHE A 171 -1.74 6.28 -6.63
C PHE A 171 -0.57 7.24 -6.46
N LEU A 172 0.50 6.84 -5.78
CA LEU A 172 1.71 7.67 -5.62
C LEU A 172 2.32 8.02 -6.97
N GLN A 173 2.36 7.07 -7.91
CA GLN A 173 2.82 7.34 -9.26
C GLN A 173 1.95 8.38 -9.98
N ARG A 174 0.62 8.30 -9.83
CA ARG A 174 -0.32 9.27 -10.42
C ARG A 174 -0.24 10.65 -9.78
N MET A 175 0.06 10.70 -8.49
CA MET A 175 0.28 11.96 -7.76
C MET A 175 1.69 12.53 -7.97
N ASN A 176 2.55 11.88 -8.77
CA ASN A 176 3.95 12.27 -8.95
C ASN A 176 4.73 12.35 -7.62
N CYS A 177 4.44 11.42 -6.71
CA CYS A 177 5.06 11.31 -5.38
C CYS A 177 5.91 10.04 -5.23
N LEU A 178 6.30 9.41 -6.34
CA LEU A 178 6.99 8.12 -6.37
C LEU A 178 8.43 8.28 -6.86
N ASP A 179 9.25 8.98 -6.08
CA ASP A 179 10.67 9.16 -6.34
C ASP A 179 11.52 8.15 -5.56
N PRO A 180 12.47 7.45 -6.22
CA PRO A 180 13.30 6.48 -5.54
C PRO A 180 14.34 7.17 -4.65
N LYS A 181 14.50 6.66 -3.43
CA LYS A 181 15.48 7.13 -2.45
C LYS A 181 16.53 6.07 -2.15
N SER A 182 17.78 6.46 -2.09
CA SER A 182 18.87 5.61 -1.61
C SER A 182 18.99 5.68 -0.09
N LEU A 183 19.44 4.58 0.52
CA LEU A 183 19.60 4.44 1.97
C LEU A 183 21.09 4.34 2.33
N MET A 184 21.73 5.49 2.56
CA MET A 184 23.17 5.56 2.88
C MET A 184 23.41 5.31 4.37
N SER A 185 24.35 4.46 4.74
CA SER A 185 24.72 4.24 6.14
C SER A 185 25.29 5.49 6.80
N VAL A 186 24.86 5.77 8.02
CA VAL A 186 25.48 6.78 8.88
C VAL A 186 26.85 6.30 9.39
N GLN A 187 26.95 5.02 9.75
CA GLN A 187 28.21 4.42 10.25
C GLN A 187 29.27 4.25 9.16
N PHE A 188 28.85 3.91 7.94
CA PHE A 188 29.73 3.67 6.79
C PHE A 188 29.39 4.65 5.66
N PRO A 189 29.94 5.88 5.70
CA PRO A 189 29.69 6.86 4.65
C PRO A 189 29.98 6.31 3.25
N ASN A 190 29.19 6.70 2.27
CA ASN A 190 29.24 6.22 0.88
C ASN A 190 28.87 4.74 0.67
N VAL A 191 28.34 4.06 1.68
CA VAL A 191 27.86 2.68 1.56
C VAL A 191 26.33 2.66 1.71
N TYR A 192 25.65 2.00 0.77
CA TYR A 192 24.19 2.01 0.63
C TYR A 192 23.60 0.61 0.75
N ILE A 193 22.35 0.49 1.24
CA ILE A 193 21.64 -0.80 1.26
C ILE A 193 21.36 -1.21 -0.18
N ARG A 194 21.87 -2.38 -0.59
CA ARG A 194 21.61 -2.98 -1.89
C ARG A 194 20.67 -4.18 -1.72
N CYS A 195 19.65 -4.23 -2.58
CA CYS A 195 18.79 -5.39 -2.74
C CYS A 195 19.03 -5.98 -4.13
N ASP A 196 19.35 -7.27 -4.16
CA ASP A 196 19.37 -8.06 -5.38
C ASP A 196 18.10 -8.92 -5.42
N GLY A 197 17.13 -8.48 -6.22
CA GLY A 197 15.84 -9.14 -6.40
C GLY A 197 15.86 -10.27 -7.43
N ARG A 198 17.02 -10.62 -8.02
CA ARG A 198 17.09 -11.69 -9.02
C ARG A 198 16.63 -13.02 -8.40
N GLY A 199 15.68 -13.68 -9.07
CA GLY A 199 15.07 -14.93 -8.58
C GLY A 199 13.88 -14.74 -7.64
N VAL A 200 13.55 -13.51 -7.25
CA VAL A 200 12.29 -13.21 -6.54
C VAL A 200 11.16 -13.16 -7.57
N VAL A 201 10.45 -14.28 -7.72
CA VAL A 201 9.40 -14.43 -8.75
C VAL A 201 8.00 -14.53 -8.17
N GLU A 202 7.86 -14.99 -6.93
CA GLU A 202 6.56 -15.17 -6.28
C GLU A 202 6.63 -14.98 -4.76
N PRO A 203 5.52 -14.56 -4.13
CA PRO A 203 5.44 -14.41 -2.67
C PRO A 203 5.79 -15.71 -1.96
N GLN A 204 6.71 -15.64 -0.99
CA GLN A 204 6.98 -16.77 -0.08
C GLN A 204 6.19 -16.62 1.21
N ALA A 205 5.84 -17.76 1.80
CA ALA A 205 5.17 -17.81 3.09
C ALA A 205 5.97 -17.09 4.20
N ALA A 206 5.28 -16.69 5.26
CA ALA A 206 5.91 -16.12 6.45
C ALA A 206 6.96 -17.10 7.02
N GLY A 207 8.16 -16.59 7.33
CA GLY A 207 9.29 -17.40 7.82
C GLY A 207 9.99 -18.29 6.77
N ALA A 208 9.51 -18.34 5.53
CA ALA A 208 10.22 -19.04 4.46
C ALA A 208 11.46 -18.26 3.99
N ALA A 209 12.47 -18.99 3.50
CA ALA A 209 13.62 -18.40 2.84
C ALA A 209 13.20 -17.71 1.54
N CYS A 210 13.83 -16.58 1.22
CA CYS A 210 13.60 -15.86 -0.03
C CYS A 210 14.84 -15.94 -0.91
N ALA A 211 14.64 -15.95 -2.24
CA ALA A 211 15.72 -16.03 -3.21
C ALA A 211 16.52 -14.71 -3.33
N GLY A 212 15.89 -13.57 -3.03
CA GLY A 212 16.56 -12.27 -3.06
C GLY A 212 17.61 -12.15 -1.95
N THR A 213 18.59 -11.27 -2.13
CA THR A 213 19.63 -11.03 -1.12
C THR A 213 19.71 -9.56 -0.74
N GLY A 214 19.94 -9.30 0.55
CA GLY A 214 20.24 -7.98 1.09
C GLY A 214 21.72 -7.88 1.43
N ASN A 215 22.41 -6.90 0.87
CA ASN A 215 23.79 -6.58 1.19
C ASN A 215 24.01 -5.06 1.03
N CYS A 216 25.26 -4.61 0.89
CA CYS A 216 25.54 -3.19 0.72
C CYS A 216 26.52 -2.92 -0.43
N GLN A 217 26.54 -1.68 -0.93
CA GLN A 217 27.36 -1.30 -2.07
C GLN A 217 27.97 0.09 -1.88
N TYR A 218 29.20 0.26 -2.37
CA TYR A 218 29.86 1.56 -2.37
C TYR A 218 29.29 2.49 -3.46
N THR A 219 29.29 3.79 -3.19
CA THR A 219 28.84 4.86 -4.08
C THR A 219 29.40 4.75 -5.52
N PRO A 220 28.71 5.29 -6.55
CA PRO A 220 27.39 5.90 -6.51
C PRO A 220 26.25 4.88 -6.37
N PRO A 221 25.14 5.22 -5.66
CA PRO A 221 23.98 4.36 -5.63
C PRO A 221 23.32 4.31 -7.01
N SER A 222 22.83 3.12 -7.37
CA SER A 222 22.00 2.92 -8.55
C SER A 222 20.55 2.60 -8.15
N ARG A 223 19.72 2.18 -9.10
CA ARG A 223 18.37 1.66 -8.80
C ARG A 223 18.39 0.41 -7.91
N TRP A 224 19.50 -0.33 -7.85
CA TRP A 224 19.66 -1.49 -6.97
C TRP A 224 19.81 -1.09 -5.50
N GLU A 225 20.32 0.11 -5.24
CA GLU A 225 20.52 0.71 -3.91
C GLU A 225 19.43 1.73 -3.54
N SER A 226 18.39 1.80 -4.36
CA SER A 226 17.32 2.80 -4.22
C SER A 226 15.96 2.14 -4.10
N TYR A 227 15.07 2.79 -3.36
CA TYR A 227 13.79 2.24 -2.98
C TYR A 227 12.69 3.28 -3.10
N TYR A 228 11.52 2.86 -3.55
CA TYR A 228 10.30 3.59 -3.33
C TYR A 228 9.81 3.31 -1.90
N ILE A 229 9.65 4.37 -1.11
CA ILE A 229 9.14 4.28 0.25
C ILE A 229 7.62 4.34 0.19
N ILE A 230 6.98 3.18 0.27
CA ILE A 230 5.52 3.06 0.12
C ILE A 230 4.87 3.04 1.49
N PRO A 231 4.01 4.01 1.86
CA PRO A 231 3.23 3.94 3.08
C PRO A 231 2.26 2.75 3.04
N VAL A 232 2.29 1.93 4.09
CA VAL A 232 1.38 0.77 4.26
C VAL A 232 0.47 0.94 5.49
N GLU A 233 0.79 1.91 6.35
CA GLU A 233 -0.10 2.49 7.34
C GLU A 233 0.07 4.01 7.26
N MET A 234 -1.03 4.70 6.98
CA MET A 234 -1.11 6.16 7.03
C MET A 234 -2.00 6.48 8.21
N ARG A 235 -1.46 7.16 9.22
CA ARG A 235 -2.20 7.62 10.40
C ARG A 235 -2.46 9.11 10.33
N PRO A 236 -3.50 9.59 11.05
CA PRO A 236 -3.50 10.89 11.64
C PRO A 236 -2.58 12.02 11.18
N SER A 237 -2.98 13.05 10.45
CA SER A 237 -2.27 14.34 10.61
C SER A 237 -2.44 14.83 12.06
N SER A 238 -3.56 14.47 12.69
CA SER A 238 -3.84 14.67 14.11
C SER A 238 -3.27 13.57 15.03
N ALA A 239 -2.58 12.54 14.51
CA ALA A 239 -1.93 11.55 15.38
C ALA A 239 -0.71 12.20 16.02
N GLN A 240 -0.56 12.03 17.34
CA GLN A 240 0.52 12.62 18.12
C GLN A 240 1.91 12.07 17.77
N GLU A 241 1.97 10.96 17.03
CA GLU A 241 3.21 10.36 16.56
C GLU A 241 3.19 10.27 15.02
N PHE A 242 4.16 10.91 14.36
CA PHE A 242 4.48 10.74 12.93
C PHE A 242 5.15 9.38 12.66
N VAL A 243 4.60 8.32 13.27
CA VAL A 243 5.05 6.96 13.02
C VAL A 243 4.37 6.50 11.74
N HIS A 244 5.14 6.50 10.67
CA HIS A 244 4.73 5.94 9.38
C HIS A 244 5.22 4.50 9.29
N THR A 245 4.29 3.59 8.96
CA THR A 245 4.67 2.23 8.56
C THR A 245 4.83 2.21 7.06
N VAL A 246 5.99 1.78 6.58
CA VAL A 246 6.35 1.77 5.16
C VAL A 246 6.82 0.38 4.71
N ALA A 247 6.68 0.11 3.42
CA ALA A 247 7.42 -0.91 2.72
C ALA A 247 8.47 -0.25 1.81
N LEU A 248 9.57 -0.95 1.55
CA LEU A 248 10.68 -0.46 0.73
C LEU A 248 10.71 -1.27 -0.57
N GLU A 249 10.04 -0.80 -1.63
CA GLU A 249 10.07 -1.44 -2.95
C GLU A 249 11.37 -1.07 -3.67
N ASN A 250 12.14 -2.04 -4.15
CA ASN A 250 13.36 -1.77 -4.89
C ASN A 250 13.05 -1.05 -6.21
N ALA A 251 13.90 -0.07 -6.57
CA ALA A 251 13.68 0.74 -7.76
C ALA A 251 14.00 -0.03 -9.05
N GLU A 252 14.93 -0.98 -9.04
CA GLU A 252 15.23 -1.82 -10.21
C GLU A 252 14.21 -2.95 -10.34
N PHE A 253 13.96 -3.68 -9.25
CA PHE A 253 13.11 -4.86 -9.23
C PHE A 253 11.70 -4.50 -8.75
N ARG A 254 10.78 -4.27 -9.70
CA ARG A 254 9.38 -3.97 -9.38
C ARG A 254 8.71 -5.10 -8.61
N ASN A 255 7.86 -4.74 -7.66
CA ASN A 255 7.21 -5.66 -6.71
C ASN A 255 8.20 -6.46 -5.84
N VAL A 256 9.46 -6.04 -5.73
CA VAL A 256 10.42 -6.66 -4.81
C VAL A 256 10.67 -5.72 -3.64
N TYR A 257 10.45 -6.20 -2.43
CA TYR A 257 10.47 -5.42 -1.19
C TYR A 257 11.54 -5.93 -0.25
N ILE A 258 12.15 -5.04 0.54
CA ILE A 258 12.99 -5.44 1.67
C ILE A 258 12.14 -6.23 2.67
N ARG A 259 12.67 -7.37 3.12
CA ARG A 259 12.09 -8.24 4.14
C ARG A 259 13.06 -8.41 5.29
N LEU A 260 12.55 -8.34 6.53
CA LEU A 260 13.31 -8.64 7.74
C LEU A 260 12.69 -9.83 8.47
N ASP A 261 13.47 -10.88 8.64
CA ASP A 261 13.18 -12.00 9.54
C ASP A 261 14.08 -11.96 10.77
N GLY A 262 13.50 -11.56 11.90
CA GLY A 262 14.18 -11.45 13.19
C GLY A 262 13.92 -12.65 14.10
N ALA A 263 13.42 -13.77 13.57
CA ALA A 263 13.11 -14.93 14.38
C ALA A 263 14.32 -15.37 15.25
N GLY A 264 14.08 -15.52 16.55
CA GLY A 264 15.12 -15.88 17.53
C GLY A 264 15.91 -14.70 18.10
N MET A 265 15.73 -13.48 17.62
CA MET A 265 16.33 -12.28 18.22
C MET A 265 15.63 -11.91 19.53
N ASN A 266 16.36 -11.99 20.65
CA ASN A 266 15.87 -11.66 22.00
C ASN A 266 16.82 -10.75 22.79
N SER A 267 17.98 -10.42 22.22
CA SER A 267 18.97 -9.50 22.77
C SER A 267 19.85 -8.98 21.64
N SER A 268 20.53 -7.86 21.89
CA SER A 268 21.55 -7.35 20.97
C SER A 268 22.61 -8.42 20.69
N GLN A 269 23.02 -8.53 19.43
CA GLN A 269 24.09 -9.43 18.98
C GLN A 269 25.20 -8.59 18.33
N GLY A 270 26.47 -8.84 18.70
CA GLY A 270 27.61 -8.04 18.24
C GLY A 270 27.68 -7.83 16.71
N PRO A 271 27.63 -8.89 15.88
CA PRO A 271 27.61 -8.76 14.42
C PRO A 271 26.19 -8.53 13.85
N GLY A 272 25.19 -8.26 14.68
CA GLY A 272 23.78 -8.40 14.32
C GLY A 272 23.36 -9.87 14.17
N GLY A 273 22.08 -10.09 13.93
CA GLY A 273 21.49 -11.40 13.72
C GLY A 273 20.29 -11.32 12.77
N GLY A 274 19.46 -12.35 12.75
CA GLY A 274 18.36 -12.47 11.80
C GLY A 274 18.80 -12.40 10.33
N VAL A 275 17.83 -12.23 9.44
CA VAL A 275 18.05 -12.19 7.99
C VAL A 275 17.31 -10.98 7.41
N VAL A 276 18.02 -10.19 6.61
CA VAL A 276 17.41 -9.18 5.74
C VAL A 276 17.64 -9.57 4.29
N ASN A 277 16.56 -9.74 3.55
CA ASN A 277 16.57 -10.16 2.16
C ASN A 277 15.44 -9.45 1.38
N CYS A 278 15.02 -10.00 0.24
CA CYS A 278 13.96 -9.39 -0.58
C CYS A 278 12.84 -10.37 -0.95
N GLN A 279 11.61 -9.86 -1.10
CA GLN A 279 10.37 -10.64 -1.30
C GLN A 279 9.38 -9.98 -2.29
N ALA A 280 8.50 -10.77 -2.94
CA ALA A 280 7.52 -10.36 -3.95
C ALA A 280 6.15 -9.87 -3.41
N SER A 281 6.00 -9.71 -2.10
CA SER A 281 4.75 -9.27 -1.45
C SER A 281 5.06 -8.49 -0.20
N VAL A 282 4.10 -7.69 0.26
CA VAL A 282 4.21 -6.97 1.51
C VAL A 282 3.22 -7.49 2.54
N SER A 283 3.75 -7.90 3.68
CA SER A 283 3.01 -8.13 4.91
C SER A 283 3.84 -7.61 6.09
N ALA A 284 3.63 -8.13 7.30
CA ALA A 284 4.30 -7.66 8.52
C ALA A 284 5.84 -7.80 8.50
N TYR A 285 6.39 -8.71 7.69
CA TYR A 285 7.85 -8.94 7.57
C TYR A 285 8.53 -7.90 6.66
N GLU A 286 7.79 -7.32 5.72
CA GLU A 286 8.24 -6.30 4.77
C GLU A 286 7.77 -4.89 5.13
N SER A 287 7.13 -4.75 6.30
CA SER A 287 6.62 -3.49 6.83
C SER A 287 7.51 -3.00 7.97
N PHE A 288 7.86 -1.72 7.91
CA PHE A 288 8.78 -1.08 8.83
C PHE A 288 8.18 0.19 9.40
N VAL A 289 8.21 0.31 10.73
CA VAL A 289 8.02 1.60 11.40
C VAL A 289 9.28 2.43 11.17
N VAL A 290 9.11 3.57 10.52
CA VAL A 290 10.17 4.56 10.34
C VAL A 290 10.33 5.36 11.63
N GLN A 291 11.56 5.48 12.10
CA GLN A 291 11.90 6.25 13.30
C GLN A 291 12.98 7.27 12.96
N ASP A 292 12.70 8.54 13.24
CA ASP A 292 13.71 9.59 13.23
C ASP A 292 14.73 9.36 14.35
N VAL A 293 16.02 9.45 14.01
CA VAL A 293 17.13 9.24 14.95
C VAL A 293 17.78 10.60 15.25
N GLN A 294 18.99 10.84 14.75
CA GLN A 294 19.72 12.10 14.95
C GLN A 294 20.15 12.69 13.61
N ASN A 295 20.24 14.02 13.54
CA ASN A 295 20.75 14.75 12.38
C ASN A 295 20.02 14.41 11.06
N GLY A 296 18.71 14.13 11.12
CA GLY A 296 17.89 13.79 9.96
C GLY A 296 18.08 12.37 9.42
N SER A 297 18.81 11.50 10.13
CA SER A 297 18.87 10.08 9.81
C SER A 297 17.64 9.32 10.32
N MET A 298 17.31 8.23 9.64
CA MET A 298 16.18 7.37 9.93
C MET A 298 16.62 5.94 10.22
N SER A 299 15.84 5.23 11.01
CA SER A 299 15.96 3.80 11.21
C SER A 299 14.65 3.09 10.86
N PHE A 300 14.76 1.81 10.48
CA PHE A 300 13.64 1.01 10.00
C PHE A 300 13.42 -0.18 10.94
N ARG A 301 12.39 -0.09 11.79
CA ARG A 301 12.04 -1.11 12.78
C ARG A 301 10.98 -2.05 12.24
N SER A 302 11.17 -3.35 12.35
CA SER A 302 10.20 -4.34 11.86
C SER A 302 8.86 -4.24 12.59
N VAL A 303 7.76 -4.32 11.84
CA VAL A 303 6.41 -4.45 12.39
C VAL A 303 6.21 -5.84 13.03
N GLN A 304 6.67 -6.90 12.36
CA GLN A 304 6.58 -8.27 12.87
C GLN A 304 7.48 -8.49 14.09
N PHE A 305 8.74 -8.07 14.00
CA PHE A 305 9.75 -8.27 15.04
C PHE A 305 10.04 -6.93 15.72
N ARG A 306 9.17 -6.53 16.65
CA ARG A 306 9.07 -5.14 17.15
C ARG A 306 10.35 -4.53 17.72
N ASN A 307 11.31 -5.34 18.14
CA ASN A 307 12.58 -4.86 18.69
C ASN A 307 13.75 -4.98 17.69
N CYS A 308 13.48 -5.43 16.46
CA CYS A 308 14.48 -5.65 15.42
C CYS A 308 14.50 -4.50 14.41
N TYR A 309 15.69 -4.00 14.11
CA TYR A 309 15.96 -2.91 13.18
C TYR A 309 16.83 -3.39 12.03
N ILE A 310 16.66 -2.84 10.83
CA ILE A 310 17.62 -3.08 9.73
C ILE A 310 18.99 -2.57 10.16
N ARG A 311 20.00 -3.43 10.06
CA ARG A 311 21.40 -3.15 10.39
C ARG A 311 22.27 -3.35 9.17
N MET A 312 23.25 -2.46 8.97
CA MET A 312 24.28 -2.60 7.95
C MET A 312 25.68 -2.70 8.55
N ASP A 313 26.44 -3.67 8.06
CA ASP A 313 27.88 -3.80 8.26
C ASP A 313 28.61 -3.59 6.93
N GLY A 314 29.07 -2.36 6.70
CA GLY A 314 29.83 -1.97 5.50
C GLY A 314 31.34 -2.09 5.66
N ARG A 315 31.85 -2.75 6.71
CA ARG A 315 33.31 -2.84 6.94
C ARG A 315 34.00 -3.45 5.72
N GLY A 316 34.99 -2.72 5.20
CA GLY A 316 35.77 -3.14 4.03
C GLY A 316 35.12 -2.83 2.67
N VAL A 317 33.91 -2.26 2.63
CA VAL A 317 33.25 -1.82 1.39
C VAL A 317 33.71 -0.39 1.07
N THR A 318 34.84 -0.27 0.38
CA THR A 318 35.49 1.03 0.06
C THR A 318 35.52 1.34 -1.44
N TYR A 319 35.06 0.41 -2.27
CA TYR A 319 34.90 0.54 -3.72
C TYR A 319 33.79 -0.39 -4.19
N PRO A 320 33.23 -0.18 -5.40
CA PRO A 320 32.13 -1.01 -5.89
C PRO A 320 32.52 -2.49 -6.02
N VAL A 321 31.68 -3.39 -5.50
CA VAL A 321 31.88 -4.84 -5.55
C VAL A 321 30.79 -5.49 -6.40
N GLY A 322 31.14 -6.36 -7.35
CA GLY A 322 30.21 -6.89 -8.37
C GLY A 322 28.83 -7.36 -7.86
N PRO A 323 28.75 -8.30 -6.88
CA PRO A 323 27.49 -8.71 -6.27
C PRO A 323 27.00 -7.81 -5.11
N GLY A 324 27.72 -6.75 -4.77
CA GLY A 324 27.63 -6.09 -3.46
C GLY A 324 28.59 -6.72 -2.44
N GLY A 325 28.86 -5.98 -1.38
CA GLY A 325 29.72 -6.39 -0.26
C GLY A 325 29.02 -6.25 1.09
N GLY A 326 29.81 -6.41 2.15
CA GLY A 326 29.34 -6.27 3.53
C GLY A 326 28.18 -7.19 3.88
N THR A 327 27.40 -6.80 4.89
CA THR A 327 26.25 -7.58 5.36
C THR A 327 25.11 -6.65 5.75
N VAL A 328 23.90 -6.97 5.32
CA VAL A 328 22.68 -6.36 5.85
C VAL A 328 21.89 -7.44 6.58
N ASN A 329 21.63 -7.20 7.85
CA ASN A 329 20.91 -8.10 8.75
C ASN A 329 20.06 -7.26 9.70
N CYS A 330 19.74 -7.77 10.88
CA CYS A 330 19.02 -6.99 11.88
C CYS A 330 19.76 -6.90 13.22
N GLN A 331 19.36 -5.91 14.03
CA GLN A 331 19.80 -5.76 15.41
C GLN A 331 18.62 -5.59 16.35
N TYR A 332 18.74 -6.18 17.54
CA TYR A 332 17.73 -6.09 18.59
C TYR A 332 18.05 -4.97 19.59
N TYR A 333 17.04 -4.18 19.95
CA TYR A 333 17.08 -3.19 21.03
C TYR A 333 15.84 -3.30 21.93
N ASP A 334 16.04 -3.32 23.25
CA ASP A 334 14.93 -3.28 24.22
C ASP A 334 14.25 -1.91 24.27
N ASN A 335 15.02 -0.85 24.04
CA ASN A 335 14.54 0.52 24.01
C ASN A 335 14.81 1.13 22.63
N PHE A 336 13.75 1.62 21.99
CA PHE A 336 13.83 2.21 20.66
C PHE A 336 14.75 3.43 20.58
N ARG A 337 15.08 4.07 21.71
CA ARG A 337 16.00 5.22 21.74
C ARG A 337 17.48 4.84 21.64
N ASP A 338 17.81 3.56 21.77
CA ASP A 338 19.20 3.09 21.83
C ASP A 338 19.79 2.73 20.45
N VAL A 339 19.00 2.93 19.38
CA VAL A 339 19.41 2.69 17.99
C VAL A 339 20.71 3.41 17.68
N SER A 340 21.67 2.68 17.11
CA SER A 340 23.01 3.18 16.83
C SER A 340 23.18 3.66 15.39
N SER A 341 24.35 4.22 15.08
CA SER A 341 24.73 4.60 13.71
C SER A 341 24.74 3.43 12.72
N TRP A 342 24.82 2.17 13.19
CA TRP A 342 24.82 0.96 12.34
C TRP A 342 23.43 0.62 11.78
N GLU A 343 22.38 1.12 12.42
CA GLU A 343 20.97 0.95 12.05
C GLU A 343 20.34 2.27 11.59
N SER A 344 21.16 3.30 11.39
CA SER A 344 20.74 4.64 10.98
C SER A 344 21.18 4.92 9.54
N PHE A 345 20.27 5.48 8.76
CA PHE A 345 20.46 5.73 7.34
C PHE A 345 20.06 7.16 6.97
N LEU A 346 20.85 7.79 6.11
CA LEU A 346 20.45 9.01 5.42
C LEU A 346 19.64 8.60 4.18
N VAL A 347 18.39 9.08 4.12
CA VAL A 347 17.47 8.85 3.01
C VAL A 347 17.68 9.97 1.99
N GLN A 348 18.23 9.63 0.83
CA GLN A 348 18.66 10.62 -0.16
C GLN A 348 17.99 10.36 -1.50
N ASP A 349 17.62 11.44 -2.21
CA ASP A 349 17.19 11.34 -3.60
C ASP A 349 18.21 10.60 -4.46
N LEU A 350 17.71 9.68 -5.30
CA LEU A 350 18.55 9.12 -6.36
C LEU A 350 18.88 10.23 -7.35
N VAL A 351 20.10 10.75 -7.26
CA VAL A 351 20.59 11.73 -8.23
C VAL A 351 20.71 11.04 -9.58
N SER A 352 19.96 11.51 -10.56
CA SER A 352 20.11 11.07 -11.95
C SER A 352 21.53 11.37 -12.42
N THR A 353 22.34 10.33 -12.63
CA THR A 353 23.61 10.49 -13.35
C THR A 353 23.25 10.79 -14.81
N ASN A 354 23.52 12.02 -15.25
CA ASN A 354 23.38 12.44 -16.66
C ASN A 354 24.22 11.59 -17.60
#